data_AF-A0A252BS75-F1
#
_entry.id   AF-A0A252BS75-F1
#
_cell.length_a   1.000
_cell.length_b   1.000
_cell.length_c   1.000
_cell.angle_alpha   90.00
_cell.angle_beta   90.00
_cell.angle_gamma   90.00
#
_symmetry.space_group_name_H-M   'P 1'
#
loop_
_entity.id
_entity.type
_entity.pdbx_description
1 polymer ?
#
loop_
_entity_poly.entity_id
_entity_poly.type
_entity_poly.pdbx_seq_one_letter_code
_entity_poly.pdbx_strand_id
1 'polypeptide(L)'
;MKSTDDRKLFGTPIGASAASGNIAAIPQIQATAGDGTASVALGFPPETFIARAAGGEPPRGQDMNGLLNLLSSAVQVLQAGYLGAFDASFAQGIGGYPAGAIVAGSAPGAFWVSMADANVATPGAEGAAWQSLFSGYATQAWANGQFLQLANAAEQAVVGPVTFSGITKVPTPTDYSQKQAIGASDADARYARLSGENTFASAQTINNGPLRIFNGSIYLINPSGEDVQIYTDQKGSGVSDNDLVFRTNTAASPVYTTFASTGRIYSSAKGDVAFTSQLPTAGGISGGYYKKTPIAGGGFLLSQMFLVTAANGDRVSFPLAYSTSPAPPQLTMATNHDLDLGSSVVDAAGFTLLVVGSGTAPVSVYVEGVVQA
;
A
#
# COMPACT_ATOMS: atom_id res chain seq x y z
N MET A 1 33.58 -50.40 -2.73
CA MET A 1 34.75 -50.47 -3.64
C MET A 1 35.46 -49.13 -3.54
N LYS A 2 36.74 -49.10 -3.19
CA LYS A 2 37.52 -47.86 -3.16
C LYS A 2 37.81 -47.44 -4.60
N SER A 3 37.97 -46.14 -4.86
CA SER A 3 38.34 -45.62 -6.20
C SER A 3 39.68 -46.16 -6.72
N THR A 4 40.49 -46.74 -5.83
CA THR A 4 41.80 -47.33 -6.11
C THR A 4 41.76 -48.84 -6.35
N ASP A 5 40.63 -49.50 -6.17
CA ASP A 5 40.54 -50.94 -6.42
C ASP A 5 40.65 -51.20 -7.93
N ASP A 6 41.49 -52.16 -8.34
CA ASP A 6 41.50 -52.64 -9.73
C ASP A 6 40.13 -53.24 -10.04
N ARG A 7 39.42 -52.59 -10.96
CA ARG A 7 38.03 -52.91 -11.30
C ARG A 7 37.89 -54.21 -12.10
N LYS A 8 39.01 -54.87 -12.47
CA LYS A 8 39.05 -56.13 -13.23
C LYS A 8 38.06 -56.11 -14.41
N LEU A 9 38.18 -55.07 -15.23
CA LEU A 9 37.30 -54.87 -16.37
C LEU A 9 37.56 -55.94 -17.43
N PHE A 10 36.49 -56.54 -17.96
CA PHE A 10 36.56 -57.43 -19.10
C PHE A 10 36.71 -56.60 -20.38
N GLY A 11 37.95 -56.22 -20.71
CA GLY A 11 38.26 -55.60 -22.02
C GLY A 11 38.11 -56.59 -23.19
N THR A 12 38.18 -57.89 -22.91
CA THR A 12 37.96 -58.96 -23.87
C THR A 12 37.23 -60.11 -23.16
N PRO A 13 36.15 -60.67 -23.74
CA PRO A 13 35.50 -61.85 -23.18
C PRO A 13 36.45 -63.04 -23.05
N ILE A 14 36.24 -63.87 -22.02
CA ILE A 14 37.02 -65.08 -21.82
C ILE A 14 36.84 -65.99 -23.04
N GLY A 15 37.94 -66.53 -23.58
CA GLY A 15 37.88 -67.43 -24.75
C GLY A 15 37.62 -66.75 -26.09
N ALA A 16 37.63 -65.41 -26.18
CA ALA A 16 37.42 -64.68 -27.45
C ALA A 16 38.45 -65.02 -28.55
N SER A 17 39.64 -65.50 -28.18
CA SER A 17 40.68 -65.97 -29.12
C SER A 17 40.81 -67.50 -29.17
N ALA A 18 39.87 -68.24 -28.57
CA ALA A 18 39.88 -69.70 -28.64
C ALA A 18 39.58 -70.16 -30.08
N ALA A 19 40.24 -71.23 -30.52
CA ALA A 19 39.90 -71.88 -31.79
C ALA A 19 38.46 -72.41 -31.75
N SER A 20 37.78 -72.50 -32.90
CA SER A 20 36.37 -72.89 -33.02
C SER A 20 36.00 -74.22 -32.32
N GLY A 21 36.94 -75.18 -32.21
CA GLY A 21 36.73 -76.44 -31.48
C GLY A 21 36.99 -76.38 -29.97
N ASN A 22 37.48 -75.26 -29.45
CA ASN A 22 37.85 -75.08 -28.03
C ASN A 22 36.88 -74.16 -27.28
N ILE A 23 35.80 -73.70 -27.93
CA ILE A 23 34.75 -72.89 -27.33
C ILE A 23 33.42 -73.23 -28.00
N ALA A 24 32.41 -73.57 -27.21
CA ALA A 24 31.07 -73.87 -27.70
C ALA A 24 30.14 -72.66 -27.52
N ALA A 25 29.20 -72.48 -28.45
CA ALA A 25 28.05 -71.61 -28.22
C ALA A 25 27.07 -72.34 -27.32
N ILE A 26 26.71 -71.74 -26.17
CA ILE A 26 25.86 -72.39 -25.17
C ILE A 26 24.38 -72.11 -25.49
N PRO A 27 23.58 -73.14 -25.82
CA PRO A 27 22.15 -72.97 -26.07
C PRO A 27 21.36 -72.76 -24.77
N GLN A 28 20.13 -72.24 -24.88
CA GLN A 28 19.24 -72.10 -23.71
C GLN A 28 18.86 -73.46 -23.11
N ILE A 29 18.56 -74.43 -23.97
CA ILE A 29 18.20 -75.80 -23.60
C ILE A 29 19.18 -76.75 -24.31
N GLN A 30 19.54 -77.85 -23.65
CA GLN A 30 20.38 -78.89 -24.24
C GLN A 30 19.71 -79.46 -25.50
N ALA A 31 20.44 -79.48 -26.62
CA ALA A 31 19.89 -79.91 -27.91
C ALA A 31 19.64 -81.42 -27.98
N THR A 32 20.53 -82.22 -27.38
CA THR A 32 20.43 -83.68 -27.34
C THR A 32 20.63 -84.15 -25.91
N ALA A 33 19.59 -84.72 -25.31
CA ALA A 33 19.69 -85.22 -23.94
C ALA A 33 20.71 -86.37 -23.84
N GLY A 34 21.56 -86.33 -22.81
CA GLY A 34 22.53 -87.39 -22.51
C GLY A 34 23.84 -87.33 -23.30
N ASP A 35 24.04 -86.31 -24.15
CA ASP A 35 25.30 -86.13 -24.86
C ASP A 35 26.36 -85.38 -24.05
N GLY A 36 26.04 -84.88 -22.86
CA GLY A 36 26.97 -84.15 -21.99
C GLY A 36 27.23 -82.70 -22.41
N THR A 37 26.46 -82.14 -23.37
CA THR A 37 26.58 -80.74 -23.77
C THR A 37 25.96 -79.79 -22.74
N ALA A 38 26.69 -78.73 -22.40
CA ALA A 38 26.17 -77.71 -21.51
C ALA A 38 25.05 -76.87 -22.15
N SER A 39 24.16 -76.35 -21.31
CA SER A 39 23.13 -75.37 -21.70
C SER A 39 22.91 -74.35 -20.58
N VAL A 40 22.24 -73.24 -20.86
CA VAL A 40 21.89 -72.26 -19.81
C VAL A 40 20.95 -72.87 -18.76
N ALA A 41 19.99 -73.70 -19.18
CA ALA A 41 19.02 -74.32 -18.28
C ALA A 41 19.64 -75.38 -17.34
N LEU A 42 20.61 -76.15 -17.82
CA LEU A 42 21.19 -77.26 -17.04
C LEU A 42 22.60 -76.97 -16.51
N GLY A 43 23.27 -75.91 -16.99
CA GLY A 43 24.71 -75.76 -16.79
C GLY A 43 25.45 -76.96 -17.39
N PHE A 44 26.25 -77.65 -16.58
CA PHE A 44 26.72 -78.99 -16.94
C PHE A 44 25.62 -80.01 -16.64
N PRO A 45 25.18 -80.82 -17.61
CA PRO A 45 24.02 -81.69 -17.44
C PRO A 45 24.36 -82.91 -16.56
N PRO A 46 23.35 -83.64 -16.01
CA PRO A 46 23.54 -84.68 -14.99
C PRO A 46 24.54 -85.78 -15.37
N GLU A 47 24.61 -86.15 -16.64
CA GLU A 47 25.55 -87.13 -17.20
C GLU A 47 27.02 -86.77 -16.93
N THR A 48 27.32 -85.48 -16.72
CA THR A 48 28.67 -84.99 -16.38
C THR A 48 29.08 -85.19 -14.93
N PHE A 49 28.13 -85.57 -14.08
CA PHE A 49 28.37 -85.89 -12.67
C PHE A 49 28.37 -87.41 -12.41
N ILE A 50 28.20 -88.22 -13.46
CA ILE A 50 28.28 -89.67 -13.38
C ILE A 50 29.73 -90.11 -13.66
N ALA A 51 30.23 -91.10 -12.92
CA ALA A 51 31.55 -91.65 -13.17
C ALA A 51 31.64 -92.20 -14.60
N ARG A 52 32.76 -91.97 -15.29
CA ARG A 52 32.96 -92.48 -16.65
C ARG A 52 32.78 -94.00 -16.73
N ALA A 53 33.21 -94.73 -15.70
CA ALA A 53 33.02 -96.18 -15.60
C ALA A 53 31.54 -96.63 -15.51
N ALA A 54 30.64 -95.71 -15.14
CA ALA A 54 29.20 -95.92 -15.06
C ALA A 54 28.45 -95.29 -16.26
N GLY A 55 29.15 -94.94 -17.35
CA GLY A 55 28.55 -94.37 -18.56
C GLY A 55 28.37 -92.86 -18.55
N GLY A 56 29.00 -92.14 -17.61
CA GLY A 56 29.00 -90.67 -17.61
C GLY A 56 29.95 -90.05 -18.64
N GLU A 57 29.65 -88.83 -19.06
CA GLU A 57 30.45 -88.05 -20.02
C GLU A 57 31.05 -86.82 -19.32
N PRO A 58 32.37 -86.64 -19.26
CA PRO A 58 32.96 -85.52 -18.52
C PRO A 58 32.50 -84.15 -19.07
N PRO A 59 32.53 -83.10 -18.24
CA PRO A 59 32.39 -81.72 -18.71
C PRO A 59 33.37 -81.42 -19.84
N ARG A 60 32.88 -80.89 -20.96
CA ARG A 60 33.72 -80.55 -22.12
C ARG A 60 34.40 -79.21 -21.88
N GLY A 61 35.70 -79.12 -22.14
CA GLY A 61 36.46 -77.87 -21.98
C GLY A 61 35.93 -76.71 -22.84
N GLN A 62 35.42 -77.03 -24.04
CA GLN A 62 34.76 -76.07 -24.93
C GLN A 62 33.48 -75.49 -24.31
N ASP A 63 32.74 -76.27 -23.51
CA ASP A 63 31.50 -75.84 -22.88
C ASP A 63 31.79 -74.93 -21.68
N MET A 64 32.82 -75.25 -20.91
CA MET A 64 33.33 -74.35 -19.86
C MET A 64 33.76 -73.00 -20.45
N ASN A 65 34.54 -73.02 -21.53
CA ASN A 65 34.96 -71.80 -22.21
C ASN A 65 33.75 -71.02 -22.76
N GLY A 66 32.73 -71.72 -23.29
CA GLY A 66 31.49 -71.11 -23.75
C GLY A 66 30.69 -70.43 -22.64
N LEU A 67 30.52 -71.10 -21.49
CA LEU A 67 29.85 -70.55 -20.30
C LEU A 67 30.58 -69.32 -19.75
N LEU A 68 31.91 -69.39 -19.66
CA LEU A 68 32.74 -68.25 -19.22
C LEU A 68 32.68 -67.09 -20.22
N ASN A 69 32.65 -67.38 -21.51
CA ASN A 69 32.50 -66.37 -22.56
C ASN A 69 31.14 -65.66 -22.46
N LEU A 70 30.07 -66.43 -22.30
CA LEU A 70 28.70 -65.91 -22.14
C LEU A 70 28.60 -64.96 -20.92
N LEU A 71 29.10 -65.40 -19.76
CA LEU A 71 29.07 -64.60 -18.53
C LEU A 71 29.97 -63.36 -18.63
N SER A 72 31.22 -63.50 -19.10
CA SER A 72 32.13 -62.36 -19.25
C SER A 72 31.63 -61.33 -20.25
N SER A 73 30.92 -61.75 -21.31
CA SER A 73 30.26 -60.84 -22.25
C SER A 73 29.12 -60.07 -21.60
N ALA A 74 28.26 -60.73 -20.82
CA ALA A 74 27.19 -60.06 -20.06
C ALA A 74 27.76 -59.06 -19.04
N VAL A 75 28.85 -59.43 -18.35
CA VAL A 75 29.53 -58.54 -17.40
C VAL A 75 30.18 -57.35 -18.11
N GLN A 76 30.78 -57.55 -19.28
CA GLN A 76 31.37 -56.47 -20.07
C GLN A 76 30.33 -55.39 -20.41
N VAL A 77 29.10 -55.79 -20.77
CA VAL A 77 27.99 -54.85 -21.02
C VAL A 77 27.67 -54.03 -19.77
N LEU A 78 27.54 -54.67 -18.61
CA LEU A 78 27.31 -53.97 -17.34
C LEU A 78 28.45 -53.01 -16.99
N GLN A 79 29.70 -53.46 -17.17
CA GLN A 79 30.90 -52.66 -16.89
C GLN A 79 31.06 -51.44 -17.81
N ALA A 80 30.49 -51.49 -19.01
CA ALA A 80 30.44 -50.36 -19.94
C ALA A 80 29.42 -49.26 -19.53
N GLY A 81 28.71 -49.46 -18.41
CA GLY A 81 27.71 -48.49 -17.91
C GLY A 81 26.32 -48.71 -18.49
N TYR A 82 25.99 -49.94 -18.89
CA TYR A 82 24.69 -50.26 -19.49
C TYR A 82 23.54 -50.02 -18.52
N LEU A 83 22.62 -49.14 -18.92
CA LEU A 83 21.29 -48.99 -18.37
C LEU A 83 20.31 -49.51 -19.41
N GLY A 84 19.79 -50.73 -19.20
CA GLY A 84 18.93 -51.40 -20.16
C GLY A 84 17.58 -50.73 -20.32
N ALA A 85 17.05 -50.71 -21.54
CA ALA A 85 15.67 -50.34 -21.78
C ALA A 85 14.73 -51.34 -21.09
N PHE A 86 13.54 -50.89 -20.68
CA PHE A 86 12.51 -51.80 -20.23
C PHE A 86 12.18 -52.84 -21.32
N ASP A 87 12.25 -54.11 -20.97
CA ASP A 87 11.86 -55.23 -21.84
C ASP A 87 10.71 -55.99 -21.19
N ALA A 88 9.54 -55.94 -21.82
CA ALA A 88 8.34 -56.58 -21.30
C ALA A 88 8.47 -58.11 -21.24
N SER A 89 9.15 -58.72 -22.21
CA SER A 89 9.33 -60.19 -22.24
C SER A 89 10.29 -60.62 -21.14
N PHE A 90 11.37 -59.86 -20.94
CA PHE A 90 12.29 -60.07 -19.83
C PHE A 90 11.59 -59.90 -18.48
N ALA A 91 10.84 -58.82 -18.29
CA ALA A 91 10.06 -58.57 -17.07
C ALA A 91 9.17 -59.77 -16.75
N GLN A 92 8.40 -60.28 -17.72
CA GLN A 92 7.57 -61.47 -17.50
C GLN A 92 8.42 -62.71 -17.17
N GLY A 93 9.54 -62.91 -17.87
CA GLY A 93 10.43 -64.05 -17.65
C GLY A 93 11.09 -64.10 -16.27
N ILE A 94 11.32 -62.94 -15.64
CA ILE A 94 11.93 -62.85 -14.30
C ILE A 94 10.92 -62.64 -13.17
N GLY A 95 9.61 -62.60 -13.46
CA GLY A 95 8.57 -62.30 -12.47
C GLY A 95 8.43 -60.81 -12.13
N GLY A 96 8.94 -59.92 -12.99
CA GLY A 96 8.87 -58.48 -12.92
C GLY A 96 10.15 -57.84 -12.36
N TYR A 97 10.36 -56.56 -12.69
CA TYR A 97 11.48 -55.81 -12.12
C TYR A 97 11.25 -55.55 -10.62
N PRO A 98 12.26 -55.73 -9.75
CA PRO A 98 12.12 -55.46 -8.33
C PRO A 98 12.02 -53.95 -8.03
N ALA A 99 11.56 -53.59 -6.84
CA ALA A 99 11.56 -52.20 -6.39
C ALA A 99 12.99 -51.63 -6.38
N GLY A 100 13.15 -50.39 -6.86
CA GLY A 100 14.46 -49.74 -7.01
C GLY A 100 15.23 -50.11 -8.29
N ALA A 101 14.73 -51.05 -9.11
CA ALA A 101 15.33 -51.31 -10.42
C ALA A 101 15.27 -50.06 -11.32
N ILE A 102 16.36 -49.82 -12.06
CA ILE A 102 16.47 -48.67 -12.98
C ILE A 102 16.47 -49.17 -14.41
N VAL A 103 15.58 -48.60 -15.24
CA VAL A 103 15.50 -48.89 -16.67
C VAL A 103 15.50 -47.59 -17.48
N ALA A 104 16.05 -47.65 -18.69
CA ALA A 104 15.87 -46.59 -19.67
C ALA A 104 14.43 -46.66 -20.25
N GLY A 105 13.81 -45.50 -20.42
CA GLY A 105 12.54 -45.35 -21.11
C GLY A 105 12.71 -45.39 -22.63
N SER A 106 11.59 -45.37 -23.36
CA SER A 106 11.57 -45.33 -24.83
C SER A 106 12.05 -44.00 -25.42
N ALA A 107 11.97 -42.91 -24.65
CA ALA A 107 12.50 -41.61 -25.03
C ALA A 107 13.96 -41.44 -24.57
N PRO A 108 14.87 -40.93 -25.42
CA PRO A 108 16.23 -40.62 -25.00
C PRO A 108 16.27 -39.71 -23.76
N GLY A 109 17.06 -40.10 -22.76
CA GLY A 109 17.20 -39.35 -21.50
C GLY A 109 16.11 -39.62 -20.46
N ALA A 110 15.09 -40.43 -20.78
CA ALA A 110 14.13 -40.90 -19.79
C ALA A 110 14.71 -42.09 -19.02
N PHE A 111 14.81 -41.97 -17.71
CA PHE A 111 15.20 -43.06 -16.81
C PHE A 111 14.14 -43.21 -15.73
N TRP A 112 13.79 -44.45 -15.44
CA TRP A 112 12.70 -44.80 -14.54
C TRP A 112 13.20 -45.72 -13.44
N VAL A 113 12.70 -45.47 -12.22
CA VAL A 113 12.92 -46.29 -11.03
C VAL A 113 11.62 -47.02 -10.73
N SER A 114 11.70 -48.34 -10.56
CA SER A 114 10.55 -49.15 -10.17
C SER A 114 10.15 -48.83 -8.73
N MET A 115 8.87 -48.58 -8.50
CA MET A 115 8.29 -48.25 -7.19
C MET A 115 7.65 -49.46 -6.50
N ALA A 116 7.66 -50.63 -7.13
CA ALA A 116 7.09 -51.86 -6.62
C ALA A 116 7.94 -53.08 -7.02
N ASP A 117 7.86 -54.13 -6.22
CA ASP A 117 8.37 -55.45 -6.62
C ASP A 117 7.49 -56.08 -7.69
N ALA A 118 8.06 -57.03 -8.43
CA ALA A 118 7.38 -57.73 -9.51
C ALA A 118 6.73 -56.80 -10.55
N ASN A 119 7.37 -55.66 -10.84
CA ASN A 119 6.82 -54.66 -11.74
C ASN A 119 6.97 -55.08 -13.21
N VAL A 120 5.85 -55.44 -13.82
CA VAL A 120 5.75 -55.83 -15.24
C VAL A 120 5.12 -54.75 -16.11
N ALA A 121 4.71 -53.61 -15.53
CA ALA A 121 4.08 -52.53 -16.27
C ALA A 121 5.11 -51.73 -17.06
N THR A 122 4.73 -51.20 -18.21
CA THR A 122 5.60 -50.33 -19.01
C THR A 122 5.84 -48.99 -18.30
N PRO A 123 7.10 -48.53 -18.14
CA PRO A 123 7.38 -47.23 -17.56
C PRO A 123 6.73 -46.07 -18.32
N GLY A 124 6.17 -45.11 -17.58
CA GLY A 124 5.48 -43.94 -18.13
C GLY A 124 4.01 -44.16 -18.55
N ALA A 125 3.50 -45.39 -18.45
CA ALA A 125 2.06 -45.63 -18.59
C ALA A 125 1.29 -45.08 -17.37
N GLU A 126 0.05 -44.64 -17.58
CA GLU A 126 -0.79 -44.11 -16.51
C GLU A 126 -1.02 -45.17 -15.42
N GLY A 127 -0.80 -44.80 -14.16
CA GLY A 127 -0.94 -45.70 -13.02
C GLY A 127 0.16 -46.75 -12.87
N ALA A 128 1.16 -46.80 -13.77
CA ALA A 128 2.28 -47.71 -13.64
C ALA A 128 3.17 -47.31 -12.45
N ALA A 129 3.66 -48.29 -11.70
CA ALA A 129 4.47 -48.08 -10.51
C ALA A 129 5.92 -47.71 -10.86
N TRP A 130 6.10 -46.64 -11.64
CA TRP A 130 7.40 -46.11 -12.06
C TRP A 130 7.49 -44.62 -11.74
N GLN A 131 8.66 -44.20 -11.26
CA GLN A 131 8.98 -42.80 -11.05
C GLN A 131 10.18 -42.41 -11.91
N SER A 132 10.23 -41.17 -12.39
CA SER A 132 11.45 -40.68 -13.04
C SER A 132 12.62 -40.73 -12.06
N LEU A 133 13.79 -41.20 -12.50
CA LEU A 133 15.04 -41.15 -11.73
C LEU A 133 15.39 -39.72 -11.28
N PHE A 134 14.92 -38.71 -12.03
CA PHE A 134 15.15 -37.31 -11.73
C PHE A 134 13.97 -36.63 -11.00
N SER A 135 13.02 -37.41 -10.50
CA SER A 135 11.89 -36.85 -9.75
C SER A 135 12.37 -36.10 -8.50
N GLY A 136 11.79 -34.92 -8.27
CA GLY A 136 12.18 -34.04 -7.17
C GLY A 136 13.35 -33.10 -7.46
N TYR A 137 14.09 -33.28 -8.57
CA TYR A 137 15.10 -32.32 -8.99
C TYR A 137 14.48 -31.16 -9.81
N ALA A 138 15.02 -29.97 -9.60
CA ALA A 138 14.66 -28.80 -10.39
C ALA A 138 15.12 -28.97 -11.85
N THR A 139 14.20 -28.87 -12.81
CA THR A 139 14.57 -28.83 -14.23
C THR A 139 15.15 -27.47 -14.58
N GLN A 140 15.99 -27.40 -15.62
CA GLN A 140 16.54 -26.13 -16.11
C GLN A 140 15.43 -25.14 -16.49
N ALA A 141 14.38 -25.61 -17.17
CA ALA A 141 13.24 -24.79 -17.55
C ALA A 141 12.49 -24.23 -16.34
N TRP A 142 12.27 -25.06 -15.30
CA TRP A 142 11.66 -24.60 -14.06
C TRP A 142 12.56 -23.58 -13.34
N ALA A 143 13.85 -23.86 -13.22
CA ALA A 143 14.79 -22.95 -12.56
C ALA A 143 14.86 -21.58 -13.27
N ASN A 144 14.92 -21.57 -14.60
CA ASN A 144 14.92 -20.35 -15.40
C ASN A 144 13.61 -19.55 -15.28
N GLY A 145 12.50 -20.20 -14.92
CA GLY A 145 11.22 -19.55 -14.68
C GLY A 145 11.00 -19.07 -13.24
N GLN A 146 11.76 -19.58 -12.27
CA GLN A 146 11.61 -19.23 -10.84
C GLN A 146 12.71 -18.31 -10.32
N PHE A 147 13.90 -18.35 -10.92
CA PHE A 147 15.07 -17.63 -10.43
C PHE A 147 15.66 -16.72 -11.49
N LEU A 148 16.14 -15.55 -11.06
CA LEU A 148 17.05 -14.74 -11.85
C LEU A 148 18.44 -15.36 -11.78
N GLN A 149 19.00 -15.72 -12.94
CA GLN A 149 20.33 -16.29 -13.01
C GLN A 149 21.38 -15.19 -12.85
N LEU A 150 22.26 -15.31 -11.84
CA LEU A 150 23.41 -14.42 -11.72
C LEU A 150 24.41 -14.76 -12.83
N ALA A 151 24.85 -13.75 -13.59
CA ALA A 151 25.92 -13.93 -14.57
C ALA A 151 27.32 -14.11 -13.91
N ASN A 152 27.49 -13.66 -12.65
CA ASN A 152 28.71 -13.76 -11.85
C ASN A 152 28.40 -13.44 -10.36
N ALA A 153 29.37 -13.66 -9.48
CA ALA A 153 29.22 -13.43 -8.03
C ALA A 153 29.28 -11.94 -7.61
N ALA A 154 29.56 -11.02 -8.54
CA ALA A 154 29.51 -9.61 -8.24
C ALA A 154 28.05 -9.12 -8.22
N GLU A 155 27.82 -7.98 -7.57
CA GLU A 155 26.51 -7.34 -7.55
C GLU A 155 26.04 -7.03 -8.98
N GLN A 156 24.79 -7.38 -9.28
CA GLN A 156 24.22 -7.23 -10.63
C GLN A 156 23.07 -6.25 -10.62
N ALA A 157 23.17 -5.22 -11.45
CA ALA A 157 22.07 -4.33 -11.73
C ALA A 157 21.06 -5.04 -12.64
N VAL A 158 19.84 -5.26 -12.15
CA VAL A 158 18.72 -5.71 -12.98
C VAL A 158 18.09 -4.49 -13.63
N VAL A 159 18.30 -4.32 -14.93
CA VAL A 159 17.79 -3.18 -15.70
C VAL A 159 16.66 -3.66 -16.62
N GLY A 160 15.42 -3.28 -16.30
CA GLY A 160 14.22 -3.64 -17.06
C GLY A 160 12.95 -3.52 -16.22
N PRO A 161 11.75 -3.72 -16.81
CA PRO A 161 10.50 -3.78 -16.05
C PRO A 161 10.49 -5.06 -15.18
N VAL A 162 10.89 -4.92 -13.93
CA VAL A 162 10.77 -5.97 -12.91
C VAL A 162 9.52 -5.68 -12.08
N THR A 163 8.53 -6.56 -12.19
CA THR A 163 7.33 -6.48 -11.35
C THR A 163 7.54 -7.35 -10.12
N PHE A 164 7.81 -6.73 -8.98
CA PHE A 164 7.76 -7.42 -7.69
C PHE A 164 6.29 -7.56 -7.28
N SER A 165 5.81 -8.78 -7.03
CA SER A 165 4.49 -9.00 -6.44
C SER A 165 4.63 -9.16 -4.92
N GLY A 166 3.76 -8.49 -4.16
CA GLY A 166 3.77 -8.50 -2.69
C GLY A 166 4.31 -7.23 -2.04
N ILE A 167 4.31 -7.19 -0.71
CA ILE A 167 4.84 -6.07 0.08
C ILE A 167 6.37 -6.16 0.05
N THR A 168 7.02 -5.28 -0.71
CA THR A 168 8.47 -5.10 -0.64
C THR A 168 8.83 -4.45 0.69
N LYS A 169 9.28 -5.25 1.67
CA LYS A 169 9.98 -4.71 2.85
C LYS A 169 11.35 -4.24 2.40
N VAL A 170 11.47 -2.96 2.08
CA VAL A 170 12.79 -2.30 2.02
C VAL A 170 13.36 -2.38 3.45
N PRO A 171 14.54 -3.00 3.66
CA PRO A 171 15.19 -3.01 4.97
C PRO A 171 15.28 -1.58 5.47
N THR A 172 14.94 -1.37 6.75
CA THR A 172 14.92 -0.06 7.41
C THR A 172 16.15 0.75 6.98
N PRO A 173 15.98 1.83 6.19
CA PRO A 173 17.11 2.65 5.78
C PRO A 173 17.76 3.19 7.06
N THR A 174 18.99 2.75 7.34
CA THR A 174 19.78 3.22 8.49
C THR A 174 20.47 4.54 8.18
N ASP A 175 20.53 4.92 6.90
CA ASP A 175 21.18 6.13 6.42
C ASP A 175 20.23 6.90 5.49
N TYR A 176 19.47 7.85 6.05
CA TYR A 176 18.64 8.80 5.28
C TYR A 176 19.47 9.94 4.65
N SER A 177 20.80 9.82 4.63
CA SER A 177 21.74 10.86 4.19
C SER A 177 22.12 10.78 2.72
N GLN A 178 21.80 9.66 2.03
CA GLN A 178 22.14 9.47 0.63
C GLN A 178 20.88 9.30 -0.22
N LYS A 179 20.90 9.89 -1.41
CA LYS A 179 19.83 9.97 -2.40
C LYS A 179 19.41 8.58 -2.91
N GLN A 180 18.77 7.77 -2.09
CA GLN A 180 18.14 6.54 -2.56
C GLN A 180 16.86 6.90 -3.30
N ALA A 181 16.80 6.53 -4.58
CA ALA A 181 15.62 6.66 -5.39
C ALA A 181 14.55 5.70 -4.88
N ILE A 182 13.67 6.16 -3.99
CA ILE A 182 12.39 5.51 -3.74
C ILE A 182 11.49 5.81 -4.95
N GLY A 183 10.86 4.77 -5.51
CA GLY A 183 9.97 4.90 -6.66
C GLY A 183 8.98 6.05 -6.48
N ALA A 184 8.86 6.90 -7.50
CA ALA A 184 8.20 8.20 -7.42
C ALA A 184 6.74 8.16 -6.91
N SER A 185 6.06 7.03 -7.05
CA SER A 185 4.70 6.84 -6.52
C SER A 185 4.61 6.95 -4.99
N ASP A 186 5.69 6.65 -4.27
CA ASP A 186 5.69 6.54 -2.80
C ASP A 186 6.39 7.72 -2.13
N ALA A 187 7.05 8.57 -2.92
CA ALA A 187 7.70 9.80 -2.49
C ALA A 187 6.70 10.98 -2.46
N ASP A 188 5.85 11.08 -3.49
CA ASP A 188 4.83 12.15 -3.58
C ASP A 188 3.71 11.98 -2.55
N ALA A 189 3.57 10.80 -1.92
CA ALA A 189 2.58 10.55 -0.87
C ALA A 189 3.03 11.00 0.53
N ARG A 190 4.31 11.30 0.77
CA ARG A 190 4.83 11.57 2.13
C ARG A 190 5.35 12.98 2.39
N TYR A 191 5.59 13.76 1.34
CA TYR A 191 5.94 15.18 1.49
C TYR A 191 5.11 16.01 0.52
N ALA A 192 4.23 16.85 1.05
CA ALA A 192 3.52 17.82 0.22
C ALA A 192 4.56 18.71 -0.49
N ARG A 193 4.61 18.65 -1.82
CA ARG A 193 5.43 19.57 -2.62
C ARG A 193 4.76 20.94 -2.58
N LEU A 194 5.18 21.78 -1.64
CA LEU A 194 4.67 23.14 -1.46
C LEU A 194 5.23 24.12 -2.51
N SER A 195 5.03 23.83 -3.79
CA SER A 195 5.34 24.77 -4.87
C SER A 195 4.05 25.10 -5.64
N GLY A 196 3.77 26.40 -5.83
CA GLY A 196 2.55 26.88 -6.47
C GLY A 196 1.39 27.15 -5.50
N GLU A 197 0.18 27.31 -6.03
CA GLU A 197 -1.05 27.44 -5.25
C GLU A 197 -1.43 26.09 -4.64
N ASN A 198 -1.32 25.97 -3.32
CA ASN A 198 -1.61 24.74 -2.59
C ASN A 198 -2.95 24.88 -1.87
N THR A 199 -3.90 24.01 -2.20
CA THR A 199 -5.20 23.92 -1.52
C THR A 199 -5.22 22.72 -0.59
N PHE A 200 -5.25 22.96 0.73
CA PHE A 200 -5.39 21.91 1.73
C PHE A 200 -6.86 21.72 2.09
N ALA A 201 -7.43 20.57 1.71
CA ALA A 201 -8.84 20.25 1.93
C ALA A 201 -9.15 19.70 3.35
N SER A 202 -8.15 19.59 4.23
CA SER A 202 -8.29 18.97 5.56
C SER A 202 -7.31 19.55 6.59
N ALA A 203 -7.60 19.36 7.88
CA ALA A 203 -6.85 19.92 9.00
C ALA A 203 -5.34 19.64 8.91
N GLN A 204 -4.53 20.70 8.99
CA GLN A 204 -3.08 20.60 9.01
C GLN A 204 -2.59 20.86 10.44
N THR A 205 -1.87 19.88 11.00
CA THR A 205 -1.23 20.02 12.31
C THR A 205 0.27 20.08 12.07
N ILE A 206 0.89 21.24 12.33
CA ILE A 206 2.35 21.33 12.41
C ILE A 206 2.72 20.82 13.80
N ASN A 207 3.10 19.56 13.90
CA ASN A 207 3.58 18.98 15.16
C ASN A 207 4.80 19.77 15.65
N ASN A 208 4.78 20.22 16.91
CA ASN A 208 5.82 21.00 17.59
C ASN A 208 6.05 22.44 17.09
N GLY A 209 5.06 23.06 16.42
CA GLY A 209 5.15 24.47 16.00
C GLY A 209 4.02 25.33 16.61
N PRO A 210 4.21 26.67 16.67
CA PRO A 210 3.21 27.57 17.22
C PRO A 210 2.03 27.84 16.27
N LEU A 211 1.89 27.15 15.13
CA LEU A 211 0.88 27.44 14.10
C LEU A 211 0.03 26.21 13.79
N ARG A 212 -1.30 26.36 13.87
CA ARG A 212 -2.29 25.35 13.48
C ARG A 212 -3.40 25.95 12.63
N ILE A 213 -3.81 25.26 11.55
CA ILE A 213 -4.96 25.66 10.72
C ILE A 213 -6.07 24.62 10.91
N PHE A 214 -7.18 25.04 11.52
CA PHE A 214 -8.25 24.13 11.92
C PHE A 214 -9.62 24.82 11.86
N ASN A 215 -10.61 24.13 11.27
CA ASN A 215 -12.02 24.55 11.22
C ASN A 215 -12.22 26.00 10.73
N GLY A 216 -11.54 26.38 9.64
CA GLY A 216 -11.63 27.73 9.06
C GLY A 216 -10.92 28.83 9.87
N SER A 217 -10.13 28.47 10.87
CA SER A 217 -9.39 29.39 11.73
C SER A 217 -7.89 29.12 11.72
N ILE A 218 -7.11 30.16 11.97
CA ILE A 218 -5.67 30.08 12.24
C ILE A 218 -5.49 30.18 13.76
N TYR A 219 -4.70 29.28 14.35
CA TYR A 219 -4.35 29.28 15.76
C TYR A 219 -2.86 29.54 15.91
N LEU A 220 -2.51 30.53 16.74
CA LEU A 220 -1.16 30.79 17.21
C LEU A 220 -1.03 30.30 18.65
N ILE A 221 -0.27 29.22 18.87
CA ILE A 221 -0.17 28.53 20.16
C ILE A 221 1.08 29.05 20.90
N ASN A 222 0.86 29.57 22.10
CA ASN A 222 1.90 29.95 23.05
C ASN A 222 2.56 28.67 23.62
N PRO A 223 3.90 28.64 23.84
CA PRO A 223 4.58 27.57 24.57
C PRO A 223 3.92 27.12 25.89
N SER A 224 3.15 27.98 26.56
CA SER A 224 2.38 27.65 27.77
C SER A 224 1.08 26.85 27.51
N GLY A 225 0.69 26.63 26.25
CA GLY A 225 -0.54 25.93 25.85
C GLY A 225 -1.77 26.83 25.63
N GLU A 226 -1.66 28.14 25.87
CA GLU A 226 -2.67 29.11 25.47
C GLU A 226 -2.64 29.34 23.96
N ASP A 227 -3.78 29.72 23.34
CA ASP A 227 -3.83 30.03 21.91
C ASP A 227 -4.54 31.35 21.61
N VAL A 228 -4.11 31.97 20.50
CA VAL A 228 -4.80 33.06 19.83
C VAL A 228 -5.40 32.51 18.55
N GLN A 229 -6.72 32.51 18.48
CA GLN A 229 -7.50 32.14 17.32
C GLN A 229 -7.78 33.38 16.45
N ILE A 230 -7.54 33.27 15.16
CA ILE A 230 -7.82 34.27 14.13
C ILE A 230 -8.80 33.66 13.13
N TYR A 231 -9.96 34.28 12.96
CA TYR A 231 -10.99 33.80 12.03
C TYR A 231 -11.89 34.95 11.55
N THR A 232 -12.62 34.72 10.45
CA THR A 232 -13.65 35.64 9.99
C THR A 232 -15.01 35.25 10.57
N ASP A 233 -15.75 36.21 11.14
CA ASP A 233 -17.12 36.02 11.63
C ASP A 233 -18.12 36.77 10.74
N GLN A 234 -19.20 36.09 10.35
CA GLN A 234 -20.31 36.66 9.59
C GLN A 234 -21.42 37.23 10.49
N LYS A 235 -21.33 37.06 11.81
CA LYS A 235 -22.35 37.47 12.80
C LYS A 235 -21.76 38.29 13.96
N GLY A 236 -20.74 39.10 13.67
CA GLY A 236 -20.18 40.11 14.58
C GLY A 236 -20.94 41.43 14.56
N SER A 237 -20.61 42.32 15.49
CA SER A 237 -21.20 43.67 15.58
C SER A 237 -20.55 44.69 14.61
N GLY A 238 -19.86 44.22 13.57
CA GLY A 238 -19.03 45.06 12.70
C GLY A 238 -19.64 45.51 11.37
N VAL A 239 -18.81 46.22 10.59
CA VAL A 239 -19.14 47.02 9.38
C VAL A 239 -19.31 46.20 8.11
N SER A 240 -19.04 44.89 8.12
CA SER A 240 -18.94 44.09 6.91
C SER A 240 -19.41 42.66 7.13
N ASP A 241 -19.77 41.97 6.05
CA ASP A 241 -20.19 40.56 6.06
C ASP A 241 -19.10 39.59 6.56
N ASN A 242 -17.86 40.06 6.79
CA ASN A 242 -16.77 39.28 7.36
C ASN A 242 -15.89 40.13 8.31
N ASP A 243 -16.13 40.07 9.61
CA ASP A 243 -15.28 40.69 10.63
C ASP A 243 -14.03 39.83 10.88
N LEU A 244 -12.84 40.42 11.03
CA LEU A 244 -11.65 39.70 11.49
C LEU A 244 -11.67 39.63 13.02
N VAL A 245 -11.80 38.43 13.56
CA VAL A 245 -11.88 38.18 15.01
C VAL A 245 -10.56 37.65 15.54
N PHE A 246 -10.10 38.26 16.63
CA PHE A 246 -9.00 37.75 17.45
C PHE A 246 -9.59 37.27 18.79
N ARG A 247 -9.46 35.99 19.09
CA ARG A 247 -9.98 35.38 20.32
C ARG A 247 -8.89 34.61 21.04
N THR A 248 -8.75 34.85 22.35
CA THR A 248 -7.96 33.97 23.22
C THR A 248 -8.87 32.91 23.82
N ASN A 249 -8.33 31.73 24.13
CA ASN A 249 -9.09 30.68 24.81
C ASN A 249 -9.40 30.98 26.29
N THR A 250 -8.70 31.94 26.91
CA THR A 250 -8.81 32.23 28.35
C THR A 250 -9.70 33.42 28.71
N ALA A 251 -10.14 34.25 27.76
CA ALA A 251 -11.00 35.40 28.05
C ALA A 251 -12.34 35.28 27.33
N ALA A 252 -13.45 35.39 28.08
CA ALA A 252 -14.82 35.39 27.56
C ALA A 252 -15.18 36.63 26.69
N SER A 253 -14.20 37.43 26.28
CA SER A 253 -14.36 38.73 25.62
C SER A 253 -13.53 38.79 24.33
N PRO A 254 -14.00 38.16 23.22
CA PRO A 254 -13.33 38.27 21.92
C PRO A 254 -13.25 39.73 21.47
N VAL A 255 -12.12 40.10 20.85
CA VAL A 255 -11.92 41.42 20.26
C VAL A 255 -12.23 41.31 18.77
N TYR A 256 -13.21 42.10 18.32
CA TYR A 256 -13.62 42.19 16.94
C TYR A 256 -12.87 43.34 16.28
N THR A 257 -12.17 43.04 15.19
CA THR A 257 -11.55 44.06 14.35
C THR A 257 -12.23 44.11 12.99
N THR A 258 -12.81 45.25 12.65
CA THR A 258 -13.41 45.44 11.33
C THR A 258 -12.69 46.51 10.52
N PHE A 259 -12.54 46.22 9.23
CA PHE A 259 -12.06 47.15 8.23
C PHE A 259 -13.25 47.85 7.58
N ALA A 260 -13.36 49.16 7.81
CA ALA A 260 -14.35 49.97 7.11
C ALA A 260 -13.99 50.08 5.62
N SER A 261 -14.99 50.30 4.77
CA SER A 261 -14.80 50.59 3.33
C SER A 261 -13.91 51.81 3.05
N THR A 262 -13.73 52.67 4.06
CA THR A 262 -12.84 53.84 4.02
C THR A 262 -11.39 53.54 4.41
N GLY A 263 -11.04 52.27 4.66
CA GLY A 263 -9.70 51.84 5.09
C GLY A 263 -9.40 52.07 6.58
N ARG A 264 -10.39 52.52 7.37
CA ARG A 264 -10.26 52.66 8.83
C ARG A 264 -10.38 51.30 9.52
N ILE A 265 -9.58 51.08 10.55
CA ILE A 265 -9.60 49.87 11.39
C ILE A 265 -10.27 50.22 12.72
N TYR A 266 -11.28 49.45 13.11
CA TYR A 266 -11.95 49.57 14.41
C TYR A 266 -11.74 48.30 15.21
N SER A 267 -11.45 48.42 16.51
CA SER A 267 -11.37 47.29 17.45
C SER A 267 -12.37 47.50 18.58
N SER A 268 -13.19 46.50 18.88
CA SER A 268 -14.28 46.60 19.87
C SER A 268 -14.59 45.24 20.52
N ALA A 269 -15.23 45.24 21.68
CA ALA A 269 -15.88 44.02 22.19
C ALA A 269 -17.25 43.85 21.53
N LYS A 270 -17.80 42.64 21.61
CA LYS A 270 -19.11 42.33 21.02
C LYS A 270 -20.20 43.27 21.56
N GLY A 271 -20.83 44.04 20.68
CA GLY A 271 -21.94 44.94 21.03
C GLY A 271 -21.54 46.36 21.46
N ASP A 272 -20.26 46.72 21.38
CA ASP A 272 -19.78 48.09 21.67
C ASP A 272 -19.96 49.05 20.48
N VAL A 273 -20.00 48.53 19.27
CA VAL A 273 -20.25 49.26 18.02
C VAL A 273 -21.20 48.42 17.19
N ALA A 274 -22.16 49.02 16.50
CA ALA A 274 -22.99 48.34 15.50
C ALA A 274 -23.30 49.23 14.30
N PHE A 275 -23.52 48.61 13.14
CA PHE A 275 -23.86 49.29 11.88
C PHE A 275 -25.30 49.01 11.45
N THR A 276 -25.75 49.67 10.38
CA THR A 276 -27.08 49.68 9.77
C THR A 276 -27.89 48.37 9.86
N SER A 277 -27.26 47.20 9.73
CA SER A 277 -27.92 45.89 9.78
C SER A 277 -28.43 45.50 11.17
N GLN A 278 -27.96 46.16 12.22
CA GLN A 278 -28.27 45.89 13.63
C GLN A 278 -29.09 47.02 14.27
N LEU A 279 -29.37 48.09 13.52
CA LEU A 279 -30.32 49.12 13.93
C LEU A 279 -31.75 48.67 13.60
N PRO A 280 -32.77 49.03 14.38
CA PRO A 280 -34.16 48.73 14.05
C PRO A 280 -34.51 49.30 12.67
N THR A 281 -34.97 48.43 11.76
CA THR A 281 -35.54 48.81 10.45
C THR A 281 -37.06 49.01 10.52
N ALA A 282 -37.65 48.90 11.71
CA ALA A 282 -39.06 49.16 11.94
C ALA A 282 -39.33 50.66 12.12
N GLY A 283 -40.38 51.16 11.46
CA GLY A 283 -40.72 52.59 11.46
C GLY A 283 -39.99 53.36 10.36
N GLY A 284 -39.90 54.69 10.50
CA GLY A 284 -39.21 55.57 9.55
C GLY A 284 -37.69 55.59 9.67
N ILE A 285 -37.08 54.74 10.51
CA ILE A 285 -35.64 54.72 10.78
C ILE A 285 -34.92 53.84 9.75
N SER A 286 -33.80 54.33 9.20
CA SER A 286 -32.95 53.59 8.27
C SER A 286 -31.49 54.04 8.39
N GLY A 287 -30.53 53.14 8.18
CA GLY A 287 -29.11 53.51 8.23
C GLY A 287 -28.60 53.83 9.64
N GLY A 288 -27.28 53.86 9.79
CA GLY A 288 -26.63 54.47 10.95
C GLY A 288 -25.59 53.59 11.65
N TYR A 289 -25.11 54.09 12.78
CA TYR A 289 -24.27 53.35 13.72
C TYR A 289 -24.50 53.81 15.17
N TYR A 290 -24.08 52.99 16.12
CA TYR A 290 -23.88 53.42 17.50
C TYR A 290 -22.50 53.05 18.03
N LYS A 291 -22.06 53.75 19.07
CA LYS A 291 -20.82 53.48 19.80
C LYS A 291 -21.05 53.61 21.30
N LYS A 292 -20.67 52.60 22.07
CA LYS A 292 -20.56 52.63 23.53
C LYS A 292 -19.10 52.90 23.92
N THR A 293 -18.89 53.94 24.71
CA THR A 293 -17.58 54.29 25.27
C THR A 293 -17.66 54.19 26.79
N PRO A 294 -16.85 53.34 27.46
CA PRO A 294 -16.85 53.25 28.91
C PRO A 294 -16.60 54.63 29.56
N ILE A 295 -17.32 54.94 30.63
CA ILE A 295 -17.15 56.19 31.39
C ILE A 295 -16.68 55.93 32.82
N ALA A 296 -15.92 56.88 33.38
CA ALA A 296 -15.47 56.80 34.76
C ALA A 296 -16.66 56.82 35.72
N GLY A 297 -16.77 55.81 36.60
CA GLY A 297 -17.90 55.64 37.52
C GLY A 297 -18.88 54.52 37.16
N GLY A 298 -18.66 53.82 36.04
CA GLY A 298 -19.49 52.70 35.60
C GLY A 298 -20.53 53.08 34.53
N GLY A 299 -20.90 52.13 33.68
CA GLY A 299 -21.73 52.35 32.49
C GLY A 299 -20.95 52.83 31.27
N PHE A 300 -21.69 53.27 30.24
CA PHE A 300 -21.15 53.68 28.94
C PHE A 300 -21.81 54.98 28.46
N LEU A 301 -21.03 55.84 27.82
CA LEU A 301 -21.53 56.88 26.94
C LEU A 301 -21.92 56.23 25.61
N LEU A 302 -23.20 56.31 25.25
CA LEU A 302 -23.76 55.79 24.01
C LEU A 302 -23.96 56.95 23.01
N SER A 303 -23.17 56.97 21.95
CA SER A 303 -23.35 57.88 20.82
C SER A 303 -24.11 57.14 19.71
N GLN A 304 -25.21 57.69 19.22
CA GLN A 304 -26.03 57.10 18.15
C GLN A 304 -26.15 58.08 16.99
N MET A 305 -26.00 57.57 15.77
CA MET A 305 -26.24 58.30 14.54
C MET A 305 -27.11 57.47 13.61
N PHE A 306 -28.24 58.00 13.15
CA PHE A 306 -29.18 57.28 12.28
C PHE A 306 -29.99 58.25 11.42
N LEU A 307 -30.59 57.76 10.34
CA LEU A 307 -31.53 58.56 9.54
C LEU A 307 -32.95 58.17 9.93
N VAL A 308 -33.84 59.17 9.96
CA VAL A 308 -35.27 58.97 10.15
C VAL A 308 -36.04 59.80 9.14
N THR A 309 -37.05 59.20 8.50
CA THR A 309 -38.04 59.90 7.70
C THR A 309 -39.30 60.05 8.53
N ALA A 310 -39.59 61.27 8.99
CA ALA A 310 -40.71 61.56 9.87
C ALA A 310 -41.30 62.95 9.57
N ALA A 311 -42.56 63.18 9.95
CA ALA A 311 -43.26 64.45 9.82
C ALA A 311 -43.11 65.31 11.08
N ASN A 312 -43.50 66.59 10.96
CA ASN A 312 -43.54 67.49 12.11
C ASN A 312 -44.49 66.97 13.21
N GLY A 313 -43.99 66.88 14.44
CA GLY A 313 -44.73 66.36 15.59
C GLY A 313 -44.61 64.85 15.81
N ASP A 314 -43.98 64.11 14.90
CA ASP A 314 -43.79 62.67 15.05
C ASP A 314 -42.84 62.33 16.19
N ARG A 315 -43.12 61.22 16.87
CA ARG A 315 -42.24 60.66 17.89
C ARG A 315 -41.19 59.77 17.24
N VAL A 316 -39.93 60.15 17.35
CA VAL A 316 -38.78 59.37 16.89
C VAL A 316 -38.22 58.57 18.05
N SER A 317 -38.13 57.25 17.89
CA SER A 317 -37.52 56.36 18.89
C SER A 317 -36.01 56.28 18.67
N PHE A 318 -35.23 56.21 19.74
CA PHE A 318 -33.81 55.90 19.63
C PHE A 318 -33.63 54.41 19.31
N PRO A 319 -32.70 54.04 18.41
CA PRO A 319 -32.37 52.64 18.13
C PRO A 319 -32.04 51.82 19.38
N LEU A 320 -31.35 52.44 20.34
CA LEU A 320 -31.12 51.94 21.68
C LEU A 320 -31.57 52.98 22.70
N ALA A 321 -32.36 52.55 23.68
CA ALA A 321 -32.79 53.42 24.77
C ALA A 321 -31.60 53.80 25.68
N TYR A 322 -31.63 55.02 26.18
CA TYR A 322 -30.72 55.52 27.20
C TYR A 322 -31.19 55.12 28.61
N SER A 323 -30.29 55.11 29.60
CA SER A 323 -30.70 54.92 31.00
C SER A 323 -31.34 56.16 31.61
N THR A 324 -31.04 57.34 31.07
CA THR A 324 -31.62 58.64 31.45
C THR A 324 -31.88 59.46 30.20
N SER A 325 -32.67 60.53 30.31
CA SER A 325 -32.85 61.44 29.16
C SER A 325 -31.49 61.98 28.68
N PRO A 326 -31.14 61.79 27.38
CA PRO A 326 -29.89 62.29 26.81
C PRO A 326 -29.93 63.81 26.61
N ALA A 327 -28.81 64.39 26.19
CA ALA A 327 -28.83 65.75 25.67
C ALA A 327 -29.75 65.82 24.43
N PRO A 328 -30.36 66.99 24.13
CA PRO A 328 -31.17 67.14 22.93
C PRO A 328 -30.40 66.70 21.68
N PRO A 329 -31.01 65.87 20.79
CA PRO A 329 -30.33 65.38 19.61
C PRO A 329 -29.95 66.54 18.69
N GLN A 330 -28.77 66.44 18.09
CA GLN A 330 -28.40 67.24 16.95
C GLN A 330 -29.13 66.70 15.72
N LEU A 331 -29.79 67.60 15.00
CA LEU A 331 -30.59 67.27 13.83
C LEU A 331 -30.00 67.98 12.61
N THR A 332 -29.91 67.27 11.49
CA THR A 332 -29.43 67.82 10.22
C THR A 332 -30.28 67.28 9.09
N MET A 333 -30.69 68.13 8.15
CA MET A 333 -31.40 67.70 6.95
C MET A 333 -30.53 66.74 6.14
N ALA A 334 -31.06 65.57 5.78
CA ALA A 334 -30.33 64.60 4.95
C ALA A 334 -30.37 64.95 3.45
N THR A 335 -31.07 66.02 3.07
CA THR A 335 -31.18 66.56 1.70
C THR A 335 -31.01 68.08 1.70
N ASN A 336 -30.72 68.66 0.53
CA ASN A 336 -30.56 70.11 0.38
C ASN A 336 -31.93 70.83 0.41
N HIS A 337 -32.48 71.01 1.61
CA HIS A 337 -33.68 71.80 1.87
C HIS A 337 -33.40 72.78 3.01
N ASP A 338 -33.92 74.01 2.87
CA ASP A 338 -33.89 75.02 3.92
C ASP A 338 -35.12 74.86 4.81
N LEU A 339 -34.99 74.09 5.89
CA LEU A 339 -36.05 73.81 6.86
C LEU A 339 -35.48 73.96 8.27
N ASP A 340 -36.20 74.67 9.14
CA ASP A 340 -35.87 74.74 10.55
C ASP A 340 -36.18 73.39 11.21
N LEU A 341 -35.17 72.84 11.90
CA LEU A 341 -35.26 71.59 12.65
C LEU A 341 -35.18 71.85 14.15
N GLY A 342 -35.96 71.10 14.92
CA GLY A 342 -35.91 71.13 16.37
C GLY A 342 -36.25 69.78 16.98
N SER A 343 -35.86 69.61 18.24
CA SER A 343 -36.30 68.48 19.06
C SER A 343 -37.03 69.00 20.30
N SER A 344 -38.05 68.27 20.72
CA SER A 344 -38.78 68.53 21.96
C SER A 344 -39.10 67.21 22.65
N VAL A 345 -39.47 67.26 23.94
CA VAL A 345 -39.88 66.08 24.71
C VAL A 345 -38.85 64.94 24.60
N VAL A 346 -37.59 65.27 24.88
CA VAL A 346 -36.47 64.31 24.84
C VAL A 346 -36.50 63.48 26.13
N ASP A 347 -36.65 62.17 26.00
CA ASP A 347 -36.57 61.22 27.10
C ASP A 347 -35.65 60.03 26.75
N ALA A 348 -35.55 59.05 27.63
CA ALA A 348 -34.69 57.89 27.46
C ALA A 348 -34.98 57.06 26.19
N ALA A 349 -36.22 57.07 25.69
CA ALA A 349 -36.66 56.23 24.58
C ALA A 349 -36.70 56.99 23.25
N GLY A 350 -36.75 58.33 23.26
CA GLY A 350 -36.81 59.10 22.02
C GLY A 350 -37.07 60.59 22.21
N PHE A 351 -37.50 61.24 21.13
CA PHE A 351 -37.83 62.66 21.11
C PHE A 351 -38.96 62.94 20.11
N THR A 352 -39.61 64.10 20.24
CA THR A 352 -40.55 64.61 19.25
C THR A 352 -39.82 65.51 18.26
N LEU A 353 -39.93 65.18 16.97
CA LEU A 353 -39.30 65.92 15.88
C LEU A 353 -40.13 67.17 15.55
N LEU A 354 -39.46 68.32 15.43
CA LEU A 354 -40.04 69.57 14.93
C LEU A 354 -39.43 69.87 13.57
N VAL A 355 -40.28 70.05 12.56
CA VAL A 355 -39.89 70.43 11.19
C VAL A 355 -40.82 71.56 10.76
N VAL A 356 -40.27 72.72 10.40
CA VAL A 356 -41.08 73.84 9.89
C VAL A 356 -41.40 73.63 8.42
N GLY A 357 -42.49 72.89 8.12
CA GLY A 357 -42.94 72.57 6.76
C GLY A 357 -44.09 71.54 6.72
N SER A 358 -44.57 71.19 5.53
CA SER A 358 -45.56 70.11 5.33
C SER A 358 -44.90 68.86 4.70
N GLY A 359 -45.32 67.67 5.15
CA GLY A 359 -44.80 66.38 4.67
C GLY A 359 -43.77 65.74 5.60
N THR A 360 -43.22 64.60 5.19
CA THR A 360 -42.12 63.91 5.89
C THR A 360 -40.78 64.42 5.38
N ALA A 361 -39.79 64.54 6.27
CA ALA A 361 -38.43 64.94 5.95
C ALA A 361 -37.44 63.86 6.38
N PRO A 362 -36.43 63.53 5.56
CA PRO A 362 -35.32 62.69 5.99
C PRO A 362 -34.36 63.53 6.85
N VAL A 363 -34.22 63.16 8.11
CA VAL A 363 -33.41 63.84 9.12
C VAL A 363 -32.30 62.91 9.60
N SER A 364 -31.05 63.36 9.53
CA SER A 364 -29.93 62.73 10.21
C SER A 364 -29.94 63.16 11.68
N VAL A 365 -29.94 62.19 12.58
CA VAL A 365 -29.97 62.39 14.03
C VAL A 365 -28.63 61.98 14.60
N TYR A 366 -28.03 62.83 15.44
CA TYR A 366 -26.90 62.48 16.31
C TYR A 366 -27.27 62.76 17.76
N VAL A 367 -27.07 61.79 18.64
CA VAL A 367 -27.41 61.92 20.06
C VAL A 367 -26.42 61.18 20.94
N GLU A 368 -26.13 61.76 22.11
CA GLU A 368 -25.27 61.17 23.12
C GLU A 368 -25.95 61.17 24.47
N GLY A 369 -25.77 60.07 25.21
CA GLY A 369 -26.32 59.91 26.56
C GLY A 369 -25.72 58.70 27.25
N VAL A 370 -26.08 58.50 28.52
CA VAL A 370 -25.52 57.42 29.34
C VAL A 370 -26.42 56.20 29.33
N VAL A 371 -25.81 55.02 29.26
CA VAL A 371 -26.42 53.71 29.53
C VAL A 371 -25.65 53.00 30.63
N GLN A 372 -26.35 52.46 31.61
CA GLN A 372 -25.73 51.63 32.65
C GLN A 372 -25.34 50.26 32.07
N ALA A 373 -24.38 49.62 32.75
CA ALA A 373 -23.77 48.37 32.31
C ALA A 373 -24.73 47.16 32.38
#